data_AF-A0A497KG88-F1
#
_entry.id   AF-A0A497KG88-F1
#
_cell.length_a   1.000
_cell.length_b   1.000
_cell.length_c   1.000
_cell.angle_alpha   90.00
_cell.angle_beta   90.00
_cell.angle_gamma   90.00
#
_symmetry.space_group_name_H-M   'P 1'
#
loop_
_entity.id
_entity.type
_entity.pdbx_description
1 polymer ?
#
loop_
_entity_poly.entity_id
_entity_poly.type
_entity_poly.pdbx_seq_one_letter_code
_entity_poly.pdbx_strand_id
1 'polypeptide(L)'
;MREGFVRTMEALVAVAATYMAAVTMVQTTLYNKILTKISNSVIGPLVQPYLPYFNIAIIIAVLFVCFTFWRKGDEVWFGRLFSLNMLMFFPSVLDFSTFNWVGLIFDLTPTPGVTHLWVFGVGLLLQITYLILRYTVRFRYVRDELKGRGADEQDINDITRGQVGYLVMLVMITGGLTAGIYVATPYMTKIAQTPLAGLPVPHMLVGFIVVVFIAASMVMYLRAGSE
;
A
#
# COMPACT_ATOMS: atom_id res chain seq x y z
N MET A 1 13.42 -13.93 -20.76
CA MET A 1 12.09 -14.11 -20.13
C MET A 1 11.04 -13.40 -20.98
N ARG A 2 9.97 -14.09 -21.41
CA ARG A 2 8.97 -13.49 -22.32
C ARG A 2 8.23 -12.34 -21.62
N GLU A 3 8.01 -11.24 -22.33
CA GLU A 3 7.30 -10.04 -21.85
C GLU A 3 5.94 -10.36 -21.21
N GLY A 4 5.24 -11.37 -21.73
CA GLY A 4 3.99 -11.88 -21.17
C GLY A 4 4.09 -12.34 -19.71
N PHE A 5 5.25 -12.84 -19.26
CA PHE A 5 5.43 -13.23 -17.85
C PHE A 5 5.43 -12.01 -16.92
N VAL A 6 6.16 -10.95 -17.29
CA VAL A 6 6.22 -9.70 -16.49
C VAL A 6 4.84 -9.06 -16.43
N ARG A 7 4.14 -8.98 -17.58
CA ARG A 7 2.76 -8.44 -17.64
C ARG A 7 1.77 -9.25 -16.82
N THR A 8 1.91 -10.57 -16.78
CA THR A 8 1.06 -11.45 -15.96
C THR A 8 1.32 -11.24 -14.47
N MET A 9 2.59 -11.12 -14.07
CA MET A 9 2.96 -10.82 -12.69
C MET A 9 2.43 -9.44 -12.26
N GLU A 10 2.60 -8.41 -13.10
CA GLU A 10 2.02 -7.08 -12.88
C GLU A 10 0.50 -7.16 -12.65
N ALA A 11 -0.22 -7.92 -13.50
CA ALA A 11 -1.67 -8.08 -13.42
C ALA A 11 -2.10 -8.74 -12.11
N LEU A 12 -1.47 -9.87 -11.76
CA LEU A 12 -1.79 -10.64 -10.56
C LEU A 12 -1.62 -9.80 -9.31
N VAL A 13 -0.48 -9.11 -9.21
CA VAL A 13 -0.14 -8.30 -8.03
C VAL A 13 -1.04 -7.06 -7.96
N ALA A 14 -1.31 -6.40 -9.09
CA ALA A 14 -2.24 -5.27 -9.15
C ALA A 14 -3.67 -5.66 -8.74
N VAL A 15 -4.19 -6.77 -9.28
CA VAL A 15 -5.55 -7.26 -8.96
C VAL A 15 -5.64 -7.70 -7.51
N ALA A 16 -4.66 -8.45 -7.01
CA ALA A 16 -4.64 -8.89 -5.61
C ALA A 16 -4.61 -7.71 -4.64
N ALA A 17 -3.72 -6.74 -4.86
CA ALA A 17 -3.63 -5.53 -4.06
C ALA A 17 -4.92 -4.71 -4.06
N THR A 18 -5.50 -4.52 -5.25
CA THR A 18 -6.71 -3.70 -5.42
C THR A 18 -7.92 -4.40 -4.80
N TYR A 19 -8.04 -5.71 -4.97
CA TYR A 19 -9.06 -6.52 -4.31
C TYR A 19 -8.96 -6.39 -2.79
N MET A 20 -7.77 -6.60 -2.23
CA MET A 20 -7.55 -6.53 -0.77
C MET A 20 -7.81 -5.13 -0.21
N ALA A 21 -7.42 -4.08 -0.93
CA ALA A 21 -7.72 -2.70 -0.55
C ALA A 21 -9.24 -2.42 -0.57
N ALA A 22 -9.95 -2.87 -1.61
CA ALA A 22 -11.40 -2.70 -1.74
C ALA A 22 -12.17 -3.46 -0.66
N VAL A 23 -11.81 -4.71 -0.39
CA VAL A 23 -12.39 -5.51 0.70
C VAL A 23 -12.15 -4.85 2.05
N THR A 24 -10.96 -4.28 2.26
CA THR A 24 -10.64 -3.60 3.51
C THR A 24 -11.48 -2.32 3.66
N MET A 25 -11.65 -1.54 2.60
CA MET A 25 -12.44 -0.31 2.59
C MET A 25 -13.88 -0.52 3.05
N VAL A 26 -14.57 -1.55 2.53
CA VAL A 26 -15.96 -1.86 2.88
C VAL A 26 -16.14 -2.40 4.30
N GLN A 27 -15.04 -2.66 5.02
CA GLN A 27 -15.04 -3.13 6.41
C GLN A 27 -14.59 -2.04 7.41
N THR A 28 -14.38 -0.81 6.94
CA THR A 28 -13.96 0.31 7.79
C THR A 28 -15.12 0.96 8.54
N THR A 29 -14.80 1.57 9.68
CA THR A 29 -15.76 2.34 10.49
C THR A 29 -16.37 3.48 9.70
N LEU A 30 -15.56 4.17 8.89
CA LEU A 30 -16.02 5.24 8.01
C LEU A 30 -17.08 4.76 7.01
N TYR A 31 -16.84 3.60 6.38
CA TYR A 31 -17.80 3.02 5.44
C TYR A 31 -19.13 2.67 6.11
N ASN A 32 -19.07 2.05 7.29
CA ASN A 32 -20.26 1.75 8.09
C ASN A 32 -21.03 3.02 8.49
N LYS A 33 -20.34 4.12 8.82
CA LYS A 33 -20.98 5.41 9.11
C LYS A 33 -21.69 5.98 7.87
N ILE A 34 -21.11 5.81 6.68
CA ILE A 34 -21.76 6.23 5.42
C ILE A 34 -23.02 5.39 5.17
N LEU A 35 -22.93 4.07 5.30
CA LEU A 35 -24.06 3.17 5.10
C LEU A 35 -25.21 3.45 6.08
N THR A 36 -24.91 3.69 7.35
CA THR A 36 -25.92 4.03 8.37
C THR A 36 -26.59 5.37 8.07
N LYS A 37 -25.85 6.39 7.60
CA LYS A 37 -26.44 7.65 7.13
C LYS A 37 -27.37 7.45 5.93
N ILE A 38 -27.00 6.59 4.98
CA ILE A 38 -27.85 6.29 3.81
C ILE A 38 -29.12 5.53 4.26
N SER A 39 -28.98 4.54 5.13
CA SER A 39 -30.11 3.76 5.65
C SER A 39 -31.11 4.61 6.45
N ASN A 40 -30.63 5.67 7.12
CA ASN A 40 -31.47 6.57 7.89
C ASN A 40 -32.04 7.74 7.07
N SER A 41 -31.72 7.81 5.77
CA SER A 41 -32.24 8.83 4.86
C SER A 41 -33.64 8.48 4.35
N VAL A 42 -34.30 9.44 3.70
CA VAL A 42 -35.63 9.26 3.08
C VAL A 42 -35.65 8.11 2.05
N ILE A 43 -34.50 7.81 1.43
CA ILE A 43 -34.33 6.77 0.42
C ILE A 43 -33.93 5.42 1.07
N GLY A 44 -33.58 5.44 2.36
CA GLY A 44 -33.09 4.30 3.13
C GLY A 44 -33.93 3.03 3.04
N PRO A 45 -35.27 3.08 3.25
CA PRO A 45 -36.14 1.90 3.16
C PRO A 45 -36.15 1.22 1.79
N LEU A 46 -35.91 1.98 0.71
CA LEU A 46 -35.84 1.44 -0.65
C LEU A 46 -34.48 0.78 -0.94
N VAL A 47 -33.41 1.24 -0.30
CA VAL A 47 -32.04 0.80 -0.55
C VAL A 47 -31.60 -0.32 0.40
N GLN A 48 -32.23 -0.43 1.57
CA GLN A 48 -31.89 -1.39 2.62
C GLN A 48 -31.74 -2.85 2.13
N PRO A 49 -32.65 -3.40 1.29
CA PRO A 49 -32.53 -4.77 0.78
C PRO A 49 -31.31 -4.96 -0.13
N TYR A 50 -30.83 -3.88 -0.74
CA TYR A 50 -29.76 -3.90 -1.72
C TYR A 50 -28.37 -3.62 -1.13
N LEU A 51 -28.28 -3.15 0.11
CA LEU A 51 -27.01 -2.78 0.77
C LEU A 51 -25.90 -3.85 0.68
N PRO A 52 -26.17 -5.16 0.85
CA PRO A 52 -25.12 -6.18 0.69
C PRO A 52 -24.52 -6.22 -0.73
N TYR A 53 -25.32 -5.91 -1.75
CA TYR A 53 -24.87 -5.89 -3.14
C TYR A 53 -24.05 -4.63 -3.48
N PHE A 54 -24.21 -3.54 -2.74
CA PHE A 54 -23.39 -2.33 -2.91
C PHE A 54 -21.92 -2.63 -2.67
N ASN A 55 -21.59 -3.41 -1.63
CA ASN A 55 -20.21 -3.79 -1.31
C ASN A 55 -19.57 -4.53 -2.50
N ILE A 56 -20.29 -5.52 -3.04
CA ILE A 56 -19.83 -6.32 -4.18
C ILE A 56 -19.70 -5.45 -5.43
N ALA A 57 -20.67 -4.58 -5.70
CA ALA A 57 -20.64 -3.67 -6.83
C ALA A 57 -19.44 -2.72 -6.78
N ILE A 58 -19.12 -2.16 -5.61
CA ILE A 58 -17.94 -1.31 -5.41
C ILE A 58 -16.66 -2.11 -5.70
N ILE A 59 -16.53 -3.32 -5.14
CA ILE A 59 -15.35 -4.17 -5.37
C ILE A 59 -15.18 -4.47 -6.86
N ILE A 60 -16.25 -4.87 -7.56
CA ILE A 60 -16.22 -5.16 -9.00
C ILE A 60 -15.86 -3.90 -9.80
N ALA A 61 -16.46 -2.76 -9.49
CA ALA A 61 -16.18 -1.50 -10.19
C ALA A 61 -14.71 -1.08 -10.03
N VAL A 62 -14.17 -1.21 -8.82
CA VAL A 62 -12.78 -0.91 -8.52
C VAL A 62 -11.83 -1.88 -9.24
N LEU A 63 -12.15 -3.17 -9.27
CA LEU A 63 -11.37 -4.15 -10.04
C LEU A 63 -11.38 -3.86 -11.54
N PHE A 64 -12.52 -3.41 -12.08
CA PHE A 64 -12.61 -2.98 -13.46
C PHE A 64 -11.69 -1.77 -13.72
N VAL A 65 -11.72 -0.76 -12.84
CA VAL A 65 -10.81 0.39 -12.92
C VAL A 65 -9.34 -0.06 -12.84
N CYS A 66 -8.99 -0.95 -11.92
CA CYS A 66 -7.66 -1.55 -11.82
C CYS A 66 -7.22 -2.17 -13.16
N PHE A 67 -8.09 -2.95 -13.80
CA PHE A 67 -7.80 -3.53 -15.10
C PHE A 67 -7.54 -2.47 -16.19
N THR A 68 -8.31 -1.38 -16.19
CA THR A 68 -8.08 -0.27 -17.13
C THR A 68 -6.73 0.42 -16.91
N PHE A 69 -6.31 0.60 -15.65
CA PHE A 69 -5.02 1.21 -15.32
C PHE A 69 -3.85 0.27 -15.65
N TRP A 70 -3.98 -1.02 -15.33
CA TRP A 70 -3.00 -2.03 -15.68
C TRP A 70 -2.81 -2.19 -17.20
N ARG A 71 -3.91 -2.13 -17.96
CA ARG A 71 -3.88 -2.25 -19.41
C ARG A 71 -3.05 -1.14 -20.05
N LYS A 72 -3.15 0.09 -19.54
CA LYS A 72 -2.34 1.22 -20.03
C LYS A 72 -0.88 1.07 -19.65
N GLY A 73 -0.59 0.64 -18.42
CA GLY A 73 0.72 0.12 -18.03
C GLY A 73 1.87 1.14 -18.02
N ASP A 74 1.62 2.43 -18.20
CA ASP A 74 2.65 3.47 -18.05
C ASP A 74 2.85 3.83 -16.56
N GLU A 75 3.99 4.48 -16.26
CA GLU A 75 4.33 4.95 -14.91
C GLU A 75 3.20 5.78 -14.28
N VAL A 76 2.58 6.67 -15.07
CA VAL A 76 1.46 7.52 -14.61
C VAL A 76 0.25 6.68 -14.17
N TRP A 77 -0.08 5.62 -14.92
CA TRP A 77 -1.25 4.80 -14.64
C TRP A 77 -1.01 3.84 -13.47
N PHE A 78 0.21 3.34 -13.30
CA PHE A 78 0.59 2.61 -12.09
C PHE A 78 0.62 3.53 -10.87
N GLY A 79 1.06 4.78 -11.01
CA GLY A 79 0.94 5.79 -9.96
C GLY A 79 -0.52 6.00 -9.54
N ARG A 80 -1.45 6.12 -10.50
CA ARG A 80 -2.90 6.22 -10.22
C ARG A 80 -3.48 4.98 -9.54
N LEU A 81 -3.04 3.79 -9.95
CA LEU A 81 -3.44 2.53 -9.32
C LEU A 81 -2.98 2.48 -7.85
N PHE A 82 -1.74 2.88 -7.58
CA PHE A 82 -1.23 2.98 -6.22
C PHE A 82 -2.01 4.00 -5.39
N SER A 83 -2.27 5.21 -5.93
CA SER A 83 -3.06 6.23 -5.25
C SER A 83 -4.48 5.76 -4.94
N LEU A 84 -5.14 5.06 -5.87
CA LEU A 84 -6.46 4.49 -5.67
C LEU A 84 -6.44 3.47 -4.51
N ASN A 85 -5.49 2.54 -4.53
CA ASN A 85 -5.36 1.53 -3.47
C ASN A 85 -5.05 2.15 -2.11
N MET A 86 -4.16 3.14 -2.05
CA MET A 86 -3.85 3.86 -0.83
C MET A 86 -5.07 4.64 -0.31
N LEU A 87 -5.83 5.30 -1.18
CA LEU A 87 -7.02 6.05 -0.79
C LEU A 87 -8.10 5.12 -0.19
N MET A 88 -8.30 3.94 -0.76
CA MET A 88 -9.25 2.94 -0.24
C MET A 88 -8.76 2.30 1.06
N PHE A 89 -7.46 2.09 1.20
CA PHE A 89 -6.86 1.46 2.38
C PHE A 89 -6.73 2.45 3.55
N PHE A 90 -6.52 3.73 3.30
CA PHE A 90 -6.23 4.76 4.29
C PHE A 90 -7.22 4.82 5.47
N PRO A 91 -8.55 4.72 5.29
CA PRO A 91 -9.48 4.75 6.41
C PRO A 91 -9.24 3.60 7.41
N SER A 92 -8.77 2.44 6.95
CA SER A 92 -8.44 1.32 7.85
C SER A 92 -7.19 1.59 8.69
N VAL A 93 -6.22 2.33 8.15
CA VAL A 93 -5.03 2.76 8.91
C VAL A 93 -5.45 3.74 10.01
N LEU A 94 -6.40 4.63 9.71
CA LEU A 94 -6.92 5.58 10.69
C LEU A 94 -7.71 4.89 11.81
N ASP A 95 -8.48 3.84 11.51
CA ASP A 95 -9.22 3.07 12.52
C ASP A 95 -8.31 2.44 13.60
N PHE A 96 -7.06 2.11 13.25
CA PHE A 96 -6.06 1.57 14.19
C PHE A 96 -5.00 2.60 14.62
N SER A 97 -5.10 3.83 14.13
CA SER A 97 -4.20 4.92 14.52
C SER A 97 -4.66 5.54 15.83
N THR A 98 -3.72 5.82 16.73
CA THR A 98 -3.97 6.63 17.93
C THR A 98 -4.35 8.08 17.58
N PHE A 99 -4.15 8.50 16.34
CA PHE A 99 -4.46 9.83 15.82
C PHE A 99 -5.52 9.75 14.70
N ASN A 100 -6.72 9.27 15.03
CA ASN A 100 -7.86 9.23 14.11
C ASN A 100 -8.58 10.59 14.07
N TRP A 101 -7.98 11.56 13.39
CA TRP A 101 -8.57 12.90 13.22
C TRP A 101 -9.93 12.87 12.49
N VAL A 102 -10.16 11.90 11.59
CA VAL A 102 -11.47 11.70 10.95
C VAL A 102 -12.51 11.29 11.99
N GLY A 103 -12.13 10.45 12.94
CA GLY A 103 -12.97 10.09 14.09
C GLY A 103 -13.33 11.31 14.96
N LEU A 104 -12.40 12.25 15.14
CA LEU A 104 -12.65 13.49 15.87
C LEU A 104 -13.65 14.42 15.16
N ILE A 105 -13.65 14.45 13.82
CA ILE A 105 -14.56 15.31 13.03
C ILE A 105 -15.96 14.69 12.90
N PHE A 106 -16.03 13.37 12.68
CA PHE A 106 -17.29 12.68 12.34
C PHE A 106 -17.95 11.94 13.51
N ASP A 107 -17.38 12.03 14.72
CA ASP A 107 -17.79 11.29 15.91
C ASP A 107 -18.00 9.80 15.58
N LEU A 108 -16.88 9.16 15.20
CA LEU A 108 -16.85 7.76 14.81
C LEU A 108 -16.65 6.90 16.06
N THR A 109 -17.66 6.11 16.42
CA THR A 109 -17.50 4.98 17.34
C THR A 109 -16.73 3.87 16.61
N PRO A 110 -15.53 3.48 17.07
CA PRO A 110 -14.71 2.48 16.38
C PRO A 110 -15.45 1.15 16.27
N THR A 111 -15.76 0.73 15.04
CA THR A 111 -16.35 -0.58 14.76
C THR A 111 -15.62 -1.20 13.55
N PRO A 112 -14.30 -1.42 13.64
CA PRO A 112 -13.55 -2.01 12.54
C PRO A 112 -14.00 -3.46 12.33
N GLY A 113 -14.34 -3.81 11.08
CA GLY A 113 -14.66 -5.19 10.70
C GLY A 113 -13.41 -6.07 10.48
N VAL A 114 -12.22 -5.46 10.45
CA VAL A 114 -10.93 -6.12 10.24
C VAL A 114 -10.07 -6.09 11.50
N THR A 115 -9.05 -6.95 11.57
CA THR A 115 -8.06 -6.93 12.66
C THR A 115 -6.85 -6.06 12.28
N HIS A 116 -6.09 -5.61 13.28
CA HIS A 116 -4.82 -4.90 13.08
C HIS A 116 -3.80 -5.72 12.25
N LEU A 117 -3.77 -7.05 12.42
CA LEU A 117 -2.94 -7.95 11.61
C LEU A 117 -3.35 -7.97 10.13
N TRP A 118 -4.66 -7.94 9.86
CA TRP A 118 -5.17 -7.83 8.49
C TRP A 118 -4.71 -6.52 7.84
N VAL A 119 -4.91 -5.39 8.53
CA VAL A 119 -4.50 -4.07 8.04
C VAL A 119 -3.00 -4.03 7.78
N PHE A 120 -2.18 -4.58 8.68
CA PHE A 120 -0.74 -4.71 8.47
C PHE A 120 -0.40 -5.54 7.22
N GLY A 121 -1.01 -6.71 7.07
CA GLY A 121 -0.78 -7.61 5.92
C GLY A 121 -1.16 -6.97 4.58
N VAL A 122 -2.30 -6.26 4.53
CA VAL A 122 -2.73 -5.52 3.35
C VAL A 122 -1.77 -4.36 3.06
N GLY A 123 -1.35 -3.61 4.07
CA GLY A 123 -0.35 -2.55 3.91
C GLY A 123 0.96 -3.08 3.32
N LEU A 124 1.44 -4.22 3.81
CA LEU A 124 2.65 -4.88 3.29
C LEU A 124 2.45 -5.35 1.84
N LEU A 125 1.30 -5.94 1.50
CA LEU A 125 0.96 -6.30 0.13
C LEU A 125 0.96 -5.08 -0.81
N LEU A 126 0.41 -3.94 -0.37
CA LEU A 126 0.41 -2.70 -1.16
C LEU A 126 1.82 -2.18 -1.43
N GLN A 127 2.71 -2.24 -0.43
CA GLN A 127 4.11 -1.85 -0.59
C GLN A 127 4.85 -2.76 -1.55
N ILE A 128 4.68 -4.08 -1.41
CA ILE A 128 5.24 -5.07 -2.35
C ILE A 128 4.75 -4.80 -3.77
N THR A 129 3.46 -4.54 -3.92
CA THR A 129 2.83 -4.24 -5.21
C THR A 129 3.42 -3.00 -5.85
N TYR A 130 3.57 -1.93 -5.07
CA TYR A 130 4.18 -0.70 -5.54
C TYR A 130 5.61 -0.91 -6.04
N LEU A 131 6.45 -1.61 -5.27
CA LEU A 131 7.82 -1.92 -5.68
C LEU A 131 7.84 -2.75 -6.97
N ILE A 132 7.04 -3.81 -7.04
CA ILE A 132 7.00 -4.68 -8.22
C ILE A 132 6.58 -3.87 -9.46
N LEU A 133 5.48 -3.11 -9.39
CA LEU A 133 4.98 -2.33 -10.54
C LEU A 133 5.96 -1.24 -10.96
N ARG A 134 6.58 -0.53 -10.00
CA ARG A 134 7.54 0.54 -10.29
C ARG A 134 8.79 0.03 -11.00
N TYR A 135 9.38 -1.06 -10.50
CA TYR A 135 10.61 -1.59 -11.09
C TYR A 135 10.35 -2.31 -12.42
N THR A 136 9.21 -2.98 -12.58
CA THR A 136 8.85 -3.63 -13.85
C THR A 136 8.63 -2.63 -15.00
N VAL A 137 8.06 -1.45 -14.73
CA VAL A 137 8.03 -0.33 -15.70
C VAL A 137 9.44 0.06 -16.11
N ARG A 138 10.34 0.24 -15.14
CA ARG A 138 11.73 0.62 -15.42
C ARG A 138 12.45 -0.45 -16.24
N PHE A 139 12.19 -1.73 -16.00
CA PHE A 139 12.74 -2.82 -16.79
C PHE A 139 12.27 -2.79 -18.24
N ARG A 140 11.01 -2.39 -18.49
CA ARG A 140 10.50 -2.20 -19.86
C ARG A 140 11.22 -1.06 -20.58
N TYR A 141 11.39 0.09 -19.95
CA TYR A 141 12.15 1.19 -20.55
C TYR A 141 13.60 0.80 -20.89
N VAL A 142 14.30 0.13 -19.96
CA VAL A 142 15.67 -0.35 -20.20
C VAL A 142 15.70 -1.38 -21.33
N ARG A 143 14.72 -2.28 -21.37
CA ARG A 143 14.60 -3.28 -22.45
C ARG A 143 14.40 -2.62 -23.81
N ASP A 144 13.49 -1.66 -23.91
CA ASP A 144 13.22 -0.96 -25.17
C ASP A 144 14.41 -0.12 -25.62
N GLU A 145 15.13 0.48 -24.68
CA GLU A 145 16.40 1.16 -24.95
C GLU A 145 17.47 0.20 -25.49
N LEU A 146 17.66 -0.97 -24.87
CA LEU A 146 18.62 -1.97 -25.33
C LEU A 146 18.27 -2.54 -26.71
N LYS A 147 16.97 -2.81 -26.96
CA LYS A 147 16.49 -3.18 -28.29
C LYS A 147 16.79 -2.09 -29.31
N GLY A 148 16.54 -0.83 -28.97
CA GLY A 148 16.81 0.33 -29.84
C GLY A 148 18.30 0.50 -30.17
N ARG A 149 19.19 0.03 -29.29
CA ARG A 149 20.65 -0.01 -29.50
C ARG A 149 21.14 -1.24 -30.28
N GLY A 150 20.24 -2.14 -30.68
CA GLY A 150 20.57 -3.35 -31.43
C GLY A 150 21.17 -4.49 -30.60
N ALA A 151 20.94 -4.50 -29.28
CA ALA A 151 21.36 -5.63 -28.44
C ALA A 151 20.59 -6.90 -28.80
N ASP A 152 21.25 -8.06 -28.67
CA ASP A 152 20.65 -9.35 -28.97
C ASP A 152 19.51 -9.68 -27.99
N GLU A 153 18.49 -10.39 -28.47
CA GLU A 153 17.34 -10.78 -27.65
C GLU A 153 17.75 -11.69 -26.49
N GLN A 154 18.80 -12.49 -26.67
CA GLN A 154 19.32 -13.36 -25.62
C GLN A 154 19.92 -12.54 -24.46
N ASP A 155 20.78 -11.58 -24.77
CA ASP A 155 21.39 -10.69 -23.77
C ASP A 155 20.34 -9.88 -23.01
N ILE A 156 19.36 -9.32 -23.73
CA ILE A 156 18.25 -8.58 -23.14
C ILE A 156 17.46 -9.46 -22.16
N ASN A 157 17.25 -10.72 -22.52
CA ASN A 157 16.52 -11.68 -21.69
C ASN A 157 17.28 -12.04 -20.41
N ASP A 158 18.60 -12.17 -20.48
CA ASP A 158 19.46 -12.47 -19.34
C ASP A 158 19.57 -11.29 -18.38
N ILE A 159 19.73 -10.06 -18.90
CA ILE A 159 19.69 -8.82 -18.10
C ILE A 159 18.33 -8.71 -17.39
N THR A 160 17.23 -8.91 -18.11
CA THR A 160 15.88 -8.85 -17.52
C THR A 160 15.71 -9.88 -16.40
N ARG A 161 16.27 -11.09 -16.57
CA ARG A 161 16.23 -12.13 -15.54
C ARG A 161 17.01 -11.72 -14.28
N GLY A 162 18.19 -11.13 -14.45
CA GLY A 162 18.98 -10.58 -13.34
C GLY A 162 18.23 -9.47 -12.60
N GLN A 163 17.62 -8.55 -13.34
CA GLN A 163 16.80 -7.46 -12.80
C GLN A 163 15.60 -7.97 -11.99
N VAL A 164 14.86 -8.96 -12.50
CA VAL A 164 13.75 -9.60 -11.78
C VAL A 164 14.25 -10.32 -10.53
N GLY A 165 15.39 -11.02 -10.60
CA GLY A 165 16.00 -11.68 -9.45
C GLY A 165 16.36 -10.68 -8.34
N TYR A 166 16.98 -9.56 -8.70
CA TYR A 166 17.29 -8.48 -7.76
C TYR A 166 16.03 -7.86 -7.15
N LEU A 167 14.99 -7.63 -7.96
CA LEU A 167 13.70 -7.12 -7.49
C LEU A 167 13.06 -8.06 -6.46
N VAL A 168 13.02 -9.37 -6.72
CA VAL A 168 12.48 -10.36 -5.78
C VAL A 168 13.25 -10.32 -4.47
N MET A 169 14.59 -10.29 -4.53
CA MET A 169 15.43 -10.18 -3.35
C MET A 169 15.12 -8.91 -2.54
N LEU A 170 15.04 -7.75 -3.22
CA LEU A 170 14.74 -6.47 -2.58
C LEU A 170 13.37 -6.50 -1.90
N VAL A 171 12.34 -6.98 -2.61
CA VAL A 171 10.98 -7.12 -2.07
C VAL A 171 10.94 -8.04 -0.85
N MET A 172 11.65 -9.17 -0.89
CA MET A 172 11.70 -10.13 0.22
C MET A 172 12.41 -9.53 1.44
N ILE A 173 13.51 -8.81 1.24
CA ILE A 173 14.23 -8.13 2.33
C ILE A 173 13.35 -7.03 2.93
N THR A 174 12.75 -6.17 2.10
CA THR A 174 11.88 -5.10 2.58
C THR A 174 10.67 -5.64 3.32
N GLY A 175 9.99 -6.66 2.77
CA GLY A 175 8.87 -7.33 3.43
C GLY A 175 9.29 -7.99 4.75
N GLY A 176 10.40 -8.71 4.76
CA GLY A 176 10.95 -9.37 5.96
C GLY A 176 11.34 -8.38 7.05
N LEU A 177 12.04 -7.29 6.71
CA LEU A 177 12.39 -6.23 7.67
C LEU A 177 11.14 -5.55 8.22
N THR A 178 10.15 -5.25 7.37
CA THR A 178 8.89 -4.61 7.81
C THR A 178 8.12 -5.50 8.76
N ALA A 179 8.00 -6.80 8.44
CA ALA A 179 7.40 -7.79 9.32
C ALA A 179 8.19 -7.96 10.62
N GLY A 180 9.52 -7.98 10.56
CA GLY A 180 10.40 -8.04 11.72
C GLY A 180 10.19 -6.85 12.66
N ILE A 181 10.13 -5.63 12.12
CA ILE A 181 9.85 -4.42 12.90
C ILE A 181 8.48 -4.51 13.56
N TYR A 182 7.46 -4.96 12.82
CA TYR A 182 6.10 -5.11 13.36
C TYR A 182 6.07 -6.09 14.55
N VAL A 183 6.70 -7.26 14.42
CA VAL A 183 6.78 -8.25 15.50
C VAL A 183 7.64 -7.74 16.68
N ALA A 184 8.71 -7.00 16.41
CA ALA A 184 9.59 -6.47 17.44
C ALA A 184 8.99 -5.28 18.22
N THR A 185 8.13 -4.49 17.58
CA THR A 185 7.52 -3.27 18.15
C THR A 185 6.95 -3.46 19.56
N PRO A 186 6.07 -4.45 19.85
CA PRO A 186 5.53 -4.62 21.21
C PRO A 186 6.62 -4.92 22.25
N TYR A 187 7.67 -5.67 21.91
CA TYR A 187 8.78 -5.93 22.82
C TYR A 187 9.63 -4.69 23.04
N MET A 188 9.92 -3.94 21.97
CA MET A 188 10.64 -2.67 22.05
C MET A 188 9.89 -1.66 22.93
N THR A 189 8.56 -1.56 22.80
CA THR A 189 7.77 -0.66 23.65
C THR A 189 7.83 -1.06 25.12
N LYS A 190 7.75 -2.35 25.46
CA LYS A 190 7.88 -2.82 26.85
C LYS A 190 9.26 -2.50 27.44
N ILE A 191 10.33 -2.71 26.66
CA ILE A 191 11.70 -2.41 27.11
C ILE A 191 11.91 -0.90 27.23
N ALA A 192 11.37 -0.11 26.31
CA ALA A 192 11.53 1.33 26.29
C ALA A 192 10.69 2.05 27.35
N GLN A 193 9.59 1.46 27.83
CA GLN A 193 8.75 2.06 28.87
C GLN A 193 9.51 2.29 30.19
N THR A 194 10.40 1.37 30.59
CA THR A 194 11.14 1.45 31.85
C THR A 194 12.10 2.66 31.93
N PRO A 195 12.99 2.92 30.94
CA PRO A 195 13.86 4.10 30.94
C PRO A 195 13.11 5.40 30.59
N LEU A 196 12.05 5.34 29.79
CA LEU A 196 11.31 6.53 29.35
C LEU A 196 10.31 7.07 30.39
N ALA A 197 9.92 6.26 31.39
CA ALA A 197 9.01 6.66 32.46
C ALA A 197 9.53 7.83 33.32
N GLY A 198 10.85 8.02 33.37
CA GLY A 198 11.47 9.15 34.10
C GLY A 198 11.49 10.47 33.33
N LEU A 199 11.07 10.50 32.06
CA LEU A 199 11.07 11.70 31.24
C LEU A 199 9.69 12.38 31.26
N PRO A 200 9.61 13.72 31.37
CA PRO A 200 8.34 14.43 31.43
C PRO A 200 7.54 14.34 30.12
N VAL A 201 8.21 14.15 28.97
CA VAL A 201 7.54 14.02 27.66
C VAL A 201 8.28 13.06 26.69
N PRO A 202 8.22 11.74 26.92
CA PRO A 202 9.05 10.78 26.19
C PRO A 202 8.66 10.65 24.70
N HIS A 203 7.39 10.87 24.36
CA HIS A 203 6.91 10.83 22.97
C HIS A 203 7.46 11.98 22.11
N MET A 204 7.63 13.18 22.68
CA MET A 204 8.22 14.31 21.95
C MET A 204 9.72 14.09 21.68
N LEU A 205 10.43 13.51 22.64
CA LEU A 205 11.87 13.28 22.55
C LEU A 205 12.20 12.20 21.51
N VAL A 206 11.44 11.09 21.52
CA VAL A 206 11.55 10.05 20.49
C VAL A 206 11.12 10.59 19.12
N GLY A 207 10.02 11.35 19.05
CA GLY A 207 9.56 11.98 17.82
C GLY A 207 10.62 12.89 17.21
N PHE A 208 11.28 13.72 18.03
CA PHE A 208 12.37 14.58 17.60
C PHE A 208 13.55 13.79 17.03
N ILE A 209 14.00 12.73 17.72
CA ILE A 209 15.08 11.86 17.25
C ILE A 209 14.73 11.23 15.89
N VAL A 210 13.51 10.73 15.74
CA VAL A 210 13.03 10.14 14.48
C VAL A 210 13.03 11.16 13.36
N VAL A 211 12.53 12.38 13.59
CA VAL A 211 12.55 13.47 12.60
C VAL A 211 13.98 13.82 12.19
N VAL A 212 14.92 13.88 13.14
CA VAL A 212 16.35 14.11 12.84
C VAL A 212 16.91 13.00 11.96
N PHE A 213 16.61 11.72 12.24
CA PHE A 213 17.07 10.61 11.40
C PHE A 213 16.41 10.61 10.00
N ILE A 214 15.13 10.96 9.90
CA ILE A 214 14.46 11.12 8.61
C ILE A 214 15.13 12.26 7.82
N ALA A 215 15.39 13.41 8.45
CA ALA A 215 16.08 14.51 7.80
C ALA A 215 17.50 14.12 7.36
N ALA A 216 18.27 13.46 8.21
CA ALA A 216 19.62 13.01 7.90
C ALA A 216 19.65 11.99 6.76
N SER A 217 18.75 11.00 6.78
CA SER A 217 18.61 10.02 5.69
C SER A 217 18.17 10.67 4.39
N MET A 218 17.28 11.66 4.43
CA MET A 218 16.86 12.42 3.26
C MET A 218 18.01 13.25 2.68
N VAL A 219 18.84 13.88 3.52
CA VAL A 219 20.05 14.59 3.09
C VAL A 219 21.04 13.63 2.44
N MET A 220 21.29 12.46 3.03
CA MET A 220 22.17 11.45 2.44
C MET A 220 21.65 10.95 1.09
N TYR A 221 20.34 10.70 0.99
CA TYR A 221 19.70 10.27 -0.26
C TYR A 221 19.81 11.33 -1.36
N LEU A 222 19.55 12.61 -1.03
CA LEU A 222 19.65 13.71 -1.99
C LEU A 222 21.09 13.96 -2.44
N ARG A 223 22.08 13.80 -1.56
CA ARG A 223 23.51 13.87 -1.93
C ARG A 223 23.95 12.70 -2.79
N ALA A 224 23.50 11.48 -2.50
CA ALA A 224 23.85 10.29 -3.27
C ALA A 224 23.28 10.30 -4.70
N GLY A 225 22.25 11.10 -4.99
CA GLY A 225 21.73 11.31 -6.34
C GLY A 225 22.37 12.47 -7.11
N SER A 226 23.36 13.16 -6.52
CA SER A 226 24.10 14.28 -7.13
C SER A 226 25.52 13.92 -7.58
N GLU A 227 25.89 12.64 -7.48
CA GLU A 227 27.06 12.02 -8.11
C GLU A 227 26.60 11.14 -9.29
#